data_AF-A0A3D3X447-F1
#
_entry.id   AF-A0A3D3X447-F1
#
_cell.length_a   1.000
_cell.length_b   1.000
_cell.length_c   1.000
_cell.angle_alpha   90.00
_cell.angle_beta   90.00
_cell.angle_gamma   90.00
#
_symmetry.space_group_name_H-M   'P 1'
#
loop_
_entity.id
_entity.type
_entity.pdbx_description
1 polymer ?
#
loop_
_entity_poly.entity_id
_entity_poly.type
_entity_poly.pdbx_seq_one_letter_code
_entity_poly.pdbx_strand_id
1 'polypeptide(L)'
;RCGDLLGFRETGTLAAIGETHVWVWKKPRVALLSTGDELIAPGEPMQLGRVYDSNSMVVAHAAEELGCQVQFMGIVRDDEKELEEMVRQGLDADMLLLSGGTSKGEGDQNYRVFARFGNPGILVHGVSLKPGKPLCLAVLEGTPAAILPGFPTSAIFTFTKFIAPVLREMAGLPPEKNTRISARVPLRIQSDKGRTEFNLVHLTQGPQGPAAYSTGKGSGSVTGFSRADGFIEITKETEMVESGEEVEIQLLGDAVQLPDLMIIGSHCVGMDYLIGEMRRLGYQCRFIPVGSMGGVMAARRGECDLAGTHLMDEESGVYNKHLLTPGLTLVKGYRRSQGFLFRREPRFEGFADSFQSRFQEMLSDPQLRMINRNRGSGTRVLLDGLLGSNKPQGFLYEAKSHQAVAAAVAQERADWGVAIRSVAEDEGLGFIPLQDEEYDFIIPESRLEKPAIQALIQLLDQKKVLEQLKQMGLIREPVKVPA
;
A
#
# COMPACT_ATOMS: atom_id res chain seq x y z
N ARG A 1 16.31 38.91 -2.07
CA ARG A 1 16.43 38.92 -3.55
C ARG A 1 15.10 38.44 -4.13
N CYS A 2 14.78 38.79 -5.38
CA CYS A 2 13.58 38.22 -6.02
C CYS A 2 13.73 36.69 -6.08
N GLY A 3 12.70 35.96 -5.66
CA GLY A 3 12.70 34.49 -5.56
C GLY A 3 13.18 33.92 -4.21
N ASP A 4 13.64 34.75 -3.26
CA ASP A 4 13.93 34.27 -1.91
C ASP A 4 12.62 33.94 -1.18
N LEU A 5 12.55 32.77 -0.56
CA LEU A 5 11.43 32.37 0.28
C LEU A 5 11.46 33.17 1.59
N LEU A 6 10.36 33.84 1.92
CA LEU A 6 10.25 34.61 3.16
C LEU A 6 9.87 33.70 4.34
N GLY A 7 10.87 33.23 5.08
CA GLY A 7 10.70 32.54 6.36
C GLY A 7 10.90 33.46 7.56
N PHE A 8 10.97 32.89 8.77
CA PHE A 8 11.13 33.68 10.02
C PHE A 8 12.43 34.50 10.07
N ARG A 9 13.48 34.06 9.37
CA ARG A 9 14.77 34.76 9.32
C ARG A 9 14.70 35.98 8.42
N GLU A 10 14.09 35.80 7.25
CA GLU A 10 13.92 36.85 6.26
C GLU A 10 12.94 37.91 6.75
N THR A 11 11.82 37.51 7.37
CA THR A 11 10.86 38.46 7.96
C THR A 11 11.45 39.21 9.16
N GLY A 12 12.29 38.56 9.98
CA GLY A 12 13.05 39.24 11.04
C GLY A 12 14.02 40.29 10.49
N THR A 13 14.65 40.01 9.35
CA THR A 13 15.53 40.97 8.67
C THR A 13 14.75 42.17 8.15
N LEU A 14 13.59 41.94 7.50
CA LEU A 14 12.70 43.00 7.04
C LEU A 14 12.22 43.88 8.20
N ALA A 15 11.79 43.27 9.30
CA ALA A 15 11.37 43.98 10.50
C ALA A 15 12.50 44.82 11.12
N ALA A 16 13.72 44.29 11.16
CA ALA A 16 14.89 44.99 11.72
C ALA A 16 15.26 46.27 10.95
N ILE A 17 14.93 46.36 9.67
CA ILE A 17 15.12 47.56 8.85
C ILE A 17 13.87 48.45 8.76
N GLY A 18 12.80 48.10 9.46
CA GLY A 18 11.55 48.86 9.50
C GLY A 18 10.62 48.63 8.31
N GLU A 19 10.89 47.64 7.46
CA GLU A 19 10.05 47.33 6.31
C GLU A 19 8.80 46.55 6.73
N THR A 20 7.63 47.09 6.41
CA THR A 20 6.32 46.52 6.78
C THR A 20 5.60 45.87 5.61
N HIS A 21 5.99 46.19 4.38
CA HIS A 21 5.38 45.70 3.15
C HIS A 21 6.45 45.36 2.13
N VAL A 22 6.27 44.23 1.44
CA VAL A 22 7.17 43.79 0.37
C VAL A 22 6.35 43.20 -0.77
N TRP A 23 6.86 43.34 -2.00
CA TRP A 23 6.29 42.67 -3.15
C TRP A 23 6.57 41.17 -3.09
N VAL A 24 5.53 40.36 -3.26
CA VAL A 24 5.61 38.90 -3.27
C VAL A 24 4.85 38.34 -4.47
N TRP A 25 5.17 37.10 -4.85
CA TRP A 25 4.37 36.36 -5.82
C TRP A 25 2.96 36.10 -5.26
N LYS A 26 1.95 36.28 -6.10
CA LYS A 26 0.57 35.91 -5.76
C LYS A 26 0.48 34.38 -5.76
N LYS A 27 -0.24 33.82 -4.79
CA LYS A 27 -0.57 32.39 -4.80
C LYS A 27 -1.47 32.06 -6.01
N PRO A 28 -1.06 31.15 -6.91
CA PRO A 28 -1.90 30.73 -8.03
C PRO A 28 -3.17 30.06 -7.52
N ARG A 29 -4.31 30.38 -8.14
CA ARG A 29 -5.61 29.73 -7.89
C ARG A 29 -5.71 28.50 -8.79
N VAL A 30 -5.98 27.34 -8.20
CA VAL A 30 -6.16 26.08 -8.93
C VAL A 30 -7.58 25.59 -8.72
N ALA A 31 -8.37 25.51 -9.79
CA ALA A 31 -9.67 24.86 -9.77
C ALA A 31 -9.49 23.34 -9.90
N LEU A 32 -10.19 22.57 -9.08
CA LEU A 32 -10.10 21.10 -9.07
C LEU A 32 -11.48 20.49 -9.15
N LEU A 33 -11.68 19.63 -10.16
CA LEU A 33 -12.90 18.86 -10.39
C LEU A 33 -12.59 17.37 -10.35
N SER A 34 -13.50 16.60 -9.78
CA SER A 34 -13.49 15.14 -9.94
C SER A 34 -14.62 14.71 -10.86
N THR A 35 -14.40 13.66 -11.65
CA THR A 35 -15.40 13.15 -12.60
C THR A 35 -15.55 11.65 -12.47
N GLY A 36 -16.79 11.17 -12.36
CA GLY A 36 -17.10 9.74 -12.42
C GLY A 36 -18.35 9.38 -11.62
N ASP A 37 -19.17 8.52 -12.21
CA ASP A 37 -20.35 8.00 -11.54
C ASP A 37 -19.99 7.14 -10.32
N GLU A 38 -18.87 6.43 -10.32
CA GLU A 38 -18.45 5.60 -9.19
C GLU A 38 -18.05 6.43 -7.95
N LEU A 39 -17.77 7.72 -8.09
CA LEU A 39 -17.19 8.54 -7.03
C LEU A 39 -18.24 9.00 -6.00
N ILE A 40 -17.86 8.94 -4.73
CA ILE A 40 -18.58 9.54 -3.59
C ILE A 40 -17.60 10.31 -2.70
N ALA A 41 -18.10 11.32 -1.99
CA ALA A 41 -17.24 12.14 -1.15
C ALA A 41 -16.78 11.37 0.11
N PRO A 42 -15.54 11.55 0.58
CA PRO A 42 -15.11 11.05 1.89
C PRO A 42 -16.06 11.52 3.00
N GLY A 43 -16.50 10.59 3.85
CA GLY A 43 -17.47 10.84 4.93
C GLY A 43 -18.91 10.41 4.60
N GLU A 44 -19.23 10.20 3.33
CA GLU A 44 -20.50 9.59 2.93
C GLU A 44 -20.51 8.07 3.22
N PRO A 45 -21.67 7.47 3.50
CA PRO A 45 -21.76 6.01 3.68
C PRO A 45 -21.41 5.27 2.39
N MET A 46 -20.57 4.23 2.49
CA MET A 46 -20.16 3.41 1.35
C MET A 46 -21.37 2.71 0.72
N GLN A 47 -21.47 2.79 -0.61
CA GLN A 47 -22.53 2.16 -1.41
C GLN A 47 -21.93 1.12 -2.36
N LEU A 48 -22.74 0.13 -2.75
CA LEU A 48 -22.31 -0.91 -3.67
C LEU A 48 -21.88 -0.30 -5.02
N GLY A 49 -20.68 -0.65 -5.48
CA GLY A 49 -20.13 -0.17 -6.76
C GLY A 49 -19.58 1.26 -6.72
N ARG A 50 -19.57 1.92 -5.56
CA ARG A 50 -18.95 3.25 -5.39
C ARG A 50 -17.55 3.15 -4.77
N VAL A 51 -16.76 4.19 -4.98
CA VAL A 51 -15.45 4.38 -4.35
C VAL A 51 -15.32 5.82 -3.87
N TYR A 52 -14.57 6.03 -2.79
CA TYR A 52 -14.30 7.38 -2.31
C TYR A 52 -13.36 8.12 -3.26
N ASP A 53 -13.66 9.40 -3.49
CA ASP A 53 -12.75 10.30 -4.20
C ASP A 53 -11.52 10.61 -3.32
N SER A 54 -10.45 9.86 -3.55
CA SER A 54 -9.17 10.05 -2.89
C SER A 54 -8.22 10.95 -3.67
N ASN A 55 -8.43 11.10 -4.98
CA ASN A 55 -7.52 11.83 -5.84
C ASN A 55 -7.64 13.34 -5.62
N SER A 56 -8.86 13.85 -5.45
CA SER A 56 -9.07 15.28 -5.20
C SER A 56 -8.31 15.74 -3.96
N MET A 57 -8.37 14.96 -2.87
CA MET A 57 -7.66 15.25 -1.63
C MET A 57 -6.14 15.30 -1.85
N VAL A 58 -5.58 14.29 -2.54
CA VAL A 58 -4.13 14.21 -2.76
C VAL A 58 -3.65 15.33 -3.69
N VAL A 59 -4.36 15.60 -4.78
CA VAL A 59 -4.00 16.65 -5.75
C VAL A 59 -4.16 18.04 -5.16
N ALA A 60 -5.22 18.28 -4.38
CA ALA A 60 -5.43 19.55 -3.70
C ALA A 60 -4.28 19.87 -2.74
N HIS A 61 -3.98 18.96 -1.80
CA HIS A 61 -2.91 19.18 -0.84
C HIS A 61 -1.54 19.28 -1.52
N ALA A 62 -1.27 18.47 -2.55
CA ALA A 62 -0.02 18.56 -3.30
C ALA A 62 0.14 19.92 -4.00
N ALA A 63 -0.94 20.52 -4.53
CA ALA A 63 -0.89 21.87 -5.09
C ALA A 63 -0.74 22.96 -4.00
N GLU A 64 -1.38 22.79 -2.84
CA GLU A 64 -1.21 23.71 -1.70
C GLU A 64 0.23 23.71 -1.15
N GLU A 65 0.87 22.54 -1.09
CA GLU A 65 2.30 22.40 -0.73
C GLU A 65 3.22 23.15 -1.71
N LEU A 66 2.78 23.34 -2.97
CA LEU A 66 3.47 24.14 -3.98
C LEU A 66 3.10 25.63 -3.94
N GLY A 67 2.46 26.08 -2.85
CA GLY A 67 2.15 27.50 -2.64
C GLY A 67 0.89 27.99 -3.37
N CYS A 68 0.09 27.08 -3.93
CA CYS A 68 -1.16 27.42 -4.59
C CYS A 68 -2.33 27.53 -3.59
N GLN A 69 -3.43 28.12 -4.05
CA GLN A 69 -4.73 28.08 -3.38
C GLN A 69 -5.67 27.21 -4.22
N VAL A 70 -6.17 26.11 -3.65
CA VAL A 70 -7.03 25.18 -4.37
C VAL A 70 -8.51 25.46 -4.07
N GLN A 71 -9.31 25.47 -5.11
CA GLN A 71 -10.77 25.49 -5.05
C GLN A 71 -11.28 24.15 -5.56
N PHE A 72 -11.68 23.26 -4.65
CA PHE A 72 -12.39 22.04 -5.02
C PHE A 72 -13.84 22.37 -5.40
N MET A 73 -14.20 22.07 -6.63
CA MET A 73 -15.49 22.42 -7.23
C MET A 73 -16.49 21.26 -7.18
N GLY A 74 -16.11 20.11 -6.62
CA GLY A 74 -16.98 18.96 -6.41
C GLY A 74 -16.74 17.81 -7.38
N ILE A 75 -17.65 16.83 -7.31
CA ILE A 75 -17.67 15.64 -8.15
C ILE A 75 -18.77 15.80 -9.19
N VAL A 76 -18.40 15.85 -10.46
CA VAL A 76 -19.32 15.90 -11.59
C VAL A 76 -19.61 14.47 -12.04
N ARG A 77 -20.89 14.17 -12.28
CA ARG A 77 -21.32 12.87 -12.84
C ARG A 77 -21.00 12.80 -14.32
N ASP A 78 -21.20 11.65 -14.95
CA ASP A 78 -20.95 11.48 -16.39
C ASP A 78 -22.04 12.16 -17.26
N ASP A 79 -22.24 13.48 -17.06
CA ASP A 79 -23.09 14.36 -17.87
C ASP A 79 -22.24 15.44 -18.57
N GLU A 80 -22.23 15.39 -19.89
CA GLU A 80 -21.32 16.20 -20.72
C GLU A 80 -21.63 17.70 -20.66
N LYS A 81 -22.88 18.08 -20.41
CA LYS A 81 -23.29 19.49 -20.31
C LYS A 81 -22.90 20.05 -18.95
N GLU A 82 -23.19 19.31 -17.89
CA GLU A 82 -22.78 19.69 -16.53
C GLU A 82 -21.27 19.82 -16.44
N LEU A 83 -20.53 18.89 -17.05
CA LEU A 83 -19.07 18.96 -17.11
C LEU A 83 -18.57 20.19 -17.88
N GLU A 84 -19.14 20.53 -19.03
CA GLU A 84 -18.74 21.73 -19.76
C GLU A 84 -19.01 23.00 -18.94
N GLU A 85 -20.16 23.10 -18.29
CA GLU A 85 -20.51 24.24 -17.42
C GLU A 85 -19.50 24.39 -16.27
N MET A 86 -19.16 23.28 -15.61
CA MET A 86 -18.17 23.29 -14.52
C MET A 86 -16.75 23.57 -15.00
N VAL A 87 -16.36 23.06 -16.19
CA VAL A 87 -15.07 23.40 -16.82
C VAL A 87 -15.00 24.90 -17.07
N ARG A 88 -16.03 25.52 -17.67
CA ARG A 88 -16.07 26.97 -17.92
C ARG A 88 -15.95 27.79 -16.65
N GLN A 89 -16.67 27.41 -15.59
CA GLN A 89 -16.52 28.04 -14.27
C GLN A 89 -15.09 27.88 -13.70
N GLY A 90 -14.46 26.74 -13.94
CA GLY A 90 -13.10 26.46 -13.50
C GLY A 90 -12.03 27.29 -14.20
N LEU A 91 -12.31 27.85 -15.39
CA LEU A 91 -11.39 28.71 -16.12
C LEU A 91 -11.18 30.09 -15.48
N ASP A 92 -12.01 30.47 -14.49
CA ASP A 92 -11.82 31.68 -13.67
C ASP A 92 -10.62 31.59 -12.71
N ALA A 93 -10.01 30.40 -12.60
CA ALA A 93 -8.78 30.14 -11.86
C ALA A 93 -7.54 30.30 -12.76
N ASP A 94 -6.34 30.28 -12.15
CA ASP A 94 -5.08 30.36 -12.90
C ASP A 94 -4.69 29.01 -13.54
N MET A 95 -5.25 27.89 -13.04
CA MET A 95 -5.13 26.55 -13.62
C MET A 95 -6.36 25.68 -13.30
N LEU A 96 -6.76 24.81 -14.24
CA LEU A 96 -7.85 23.83 -14.05
C LEU A 96 -7.32 22.39 -14.05
N LEU A 97 -7.66 21.62 -13.02
CA LEU A 97 -7.34 20.19 -12.93
C LEU A 97 -8.62 19.37 -12.86
N LEU A 98 -8.73 18.37 -13.73
CA LEU A 98 -9.75 17.32 -13.66
C LEU A 98 -9.08 16.04 -13.17
N SER A 99 -9.72 15.34 -12.24
CA SER A 99 -9.29 14.06 -11.71
C SER A 99 -10.35 13.00 -11.97
N GLY A 100 -10.01 11.94 -12.72
CA GLY A 100 -10.96 10.90 -13.07
C GLY A 100 -11.40 10.94 -14.53
N GLY A 101 -12.32 10.06 -14.91
CA GLY A 101 -12.94 10.01 -16.24
C GLY A 101 -12.08 9.44 -17.38
N THR A 102 -10.80 9.14 -17.13
CA THR A 102 -9.87 8.76 -18.22
C THR A 102 -9.99 7.30 -18.71
N SER A 103 -11.15 6.90 -19.23
CA SER A 103 -11.38 5.53 -19.75
C SER A 103 -11.07 5.44 -21.25
N LYS A 104 -9.83 5.04 -21.55
CA LYS A 104 -9.36 4.48 -22.84
C LYS A 104 -9.97 5.06 -24.14
N GLY A 105 -9.67 6.31 -24.50
CA GLY A 105 -9.63 6.77 -25.89
C GLY A 105 -10.61 7.87 -26.28
N GLU A 106 -10.89 8.00 -27.58
CA GLU A 106 -11.69 9.07 -28.21
C GLU A 106 -13.15 9.20 -27.73
N GLY A 107 -13.65 8.25 -26.93
CA GLY A 107 -14.99 8.26 -26.34
C GLY A 107 -15.09 8.90 -24.94
N ASP A 108 -13.97 9.30 -24.35
CA ASP A 108 -13.91 9.94 -23.03
C ASP A 108 -14.62 11.30 -23.04
N GLN A 109 -15.56 11.49 -22.12
CA GLN A 109 -16.34 12.72 -22.00
C GLN A 109 -15.46 13.92 -21.65
N ASN A 110 -14.45 13.75 -20.79
CA ASN A 110 -13.55 14.83 -20.38
C ASN A 110 -12.75 15.36 -21.58
N TYR A 111 -12.26 14.43 -22.41
CA TYR A 111 -11.58 14.77 -23.66
C TYR A 111 -12.52 15.49 -24.64
N ARG A 112 -13.75 14.99 -24.82
CA ARG A 112 -14.74 15.59 -25.72
C ARG A 112 -15.10 17.02 -25.31
N VAL A 113 -15.23 17.30 -24.01
CA VAL A 113 -15.43 18.65 -23.49
C VAL A 113 -14.20 19.52 -23.77
N PHE A 114 -12.99 19.06 -23.46
CA PHE A 114 -11.76 19.83 -23.73
C PHE A 114 -11.58 20.13 -25.23
N ALA A 115 -11.96 19.20 -26.11
CA ALA A 115 -11.86 19.37 -27.56
C ALA A 115 -12.78 20.47 -28.13
N ARG A 116 -13.78 20.95 -27.36
CA ARG A 116 -14.61 22.10 -27.74
C ARG A 116 -13.88 23.44 -27.63
N PHE A 117 -12.81 23.49 -26.86
CA PHE A 117 -12.00 24.69 -26.67
C PHE A 117 -10.83 24.67 -27.66
N GLY A 118 -10.74 25.69 -28.50
CA GLY A 118 -9.66 25.86 -29.49
C GLY A 118 -8.60 26.89 -29.06
N ASN A 119 -7.50 26.94 -29.82
CA ASN A 119 -6.42 27.94 -29.71
C ASN A 119 -5.79 28.12 -28.30
N PRO A 120 -4.83 27.27 -27.88
CA PRO A 120 -4.29 26.11 -28.61
C PRO A 120 -5.08 24.82 -28.35
N GLY A 121 -5.99 24.78 -27.36
CA GLY A 121 -6.76 23.59 -27.02
C GLY A 121 -5.90 22.48 -26.43
N ILE A 122 -6.14 21.23 -26.83
CA ILE A 122 -5.41 20.05 -26.36
C ILE A 122 -3.99 20.03 -26.95
N LEU A 123 -2.98 19.99 -26.08
CA LEU A 123 -1.55 19.96 -26.42
C LEU A 123 -0.99 18.53 -26.42
N VAL A 124 -1.42 17.73 -25.45
CA VAL A 124 -0.95 16.35 -25.27
C VAL A 124 -2.15 15.47 -24.97
N HIS A 125 -2.29 14.36 -25.69
CA HIS A 125 -3.30 13.34 -25.43
C HIS A 125 -2.64 11.98 -25.24
N GLY A 126 -2.46 11.63 -23.98
CA GLY A 126 -1.80 10.43 -23.54
C GLY A 126 -0.27 10.52 -23.59
N VAL A 127 0.37 9.75 -22.71
CA VAL A 127 1.83 9.66 -22.58
C VAL A 127 2.25 8.19 -22.57
N SER A 128 3.43 7.87 -23.12
CA SER A 128 3.93 6.48 -23.15
C SER A 128 4.58 6.07 -21.83
N LEU A 129 3.82 6.19 -20.74
CA LEU A 129 4.28 5.97 -19.36
C LEU A 129 3.43 4.92 -18.64
N LYS A 130 4.04 4.28 -17.65
CA LYS A 130 3.40 3.38 -16.69
C LYS A 130 3.90 3.73 -15.28
N PRO A 131 3.05 4.13 -14.31
CA PRO A 131 1.64 4.50 -14.46
C PRO A 131 1.47 5.84 -15.21
N GLY A 132 0.22 6.21 -15.56
CA GLY A 132 -0.07 7.57 -16.04
C GLY A 132 -0.42 7.74 -17.53
N LYS A 133 -0.60 6.67 -18.30
CA LYS A 133 -0.91 6.74 -19.73
C LYS A 133 -1.96 7.80 -20.12
N PRO A 134 -3.13 7.92 -19.46
CA PRO A 134 -4.23 8.70 -20.03
C PRO A 134 -4.23 10.18 -19.61
N LEU A 135 -3.05 10.78 -19.44
CA LEU A 135 -2.89 12.21 -19.16
C LEU A 135 -3.32 13.07 -20.37
N CYS A 136 -4.10 14.11 -20.13
CA CYS A 136 -4.37 15.16 -21.12
C CYS A 136 -3.83 16.50 -20.61
N LEU A 137 -3.07 17.21 -21.45
CA LEU A 137 -2.61 18.58 -21.16
C LEU A 137 -3.19 19.51 -22.20
N ALA A 138 -3.74 20.65 -21.77
CA ALA A 138 -4.43 21.60 -22.63
C ALA A 138 -4.24 23.04 -22.14
N VAL A 139 -4.59 23.99 -22.99
CA VAL A 139 -4.84 25.38 -22.60
C VAL A 139 -6.20 25.76 -23.15
N LEU A 140 -7.13 26.07 -22.26
CA LEU A 140 -8.53 26.36 -22.56
C LEU A 140 -8.76 27.85 -22.33
N GLU A 141 -9.08 28.61 -23.39
CA GLU A 141 -9.32 30.06 -23.33
C GLU A 141 -8.18 30.87 -22.67
N GLY A 142 -6.94 30.37 -22.75
CA GLY A 142 -5.75 30.97 -22.14
C GLY A 142 -5.37 30.42 -20.77
N THR A 143 -6.22 29.60 -20.15
CA THR A 143 -5.97 28.97 -18.85
C THR A 143 -5.37 27.57 -19.03
N PRO A 144 -4.20 27.26 -18.43
CA PRO A 144 -3.66 25.89 -18.40
C PRO A 144 -4.65 24.92 -17.77
N ALA A 145 -4.85 23.77 -18.41
CA ALA A 145 -5.76 22.74 -17.93
C ALA A 145 -5.16 21.34 -18.10
N ALA A 146 -5.52 20.42 -17.21
CA ALA A 146 -5.11 19.02 -17.32
C ALA A 146 -6.20 18.05 -16.88
N ILE A 147 -6.25 16.89 -17.54
CA ILE A 147 -7.04 15.73 -17.10
C ILE A 147 -6.07 14.69 -16.57
N LEU A 148 -6.14 14.46 -15.27
CA LEU A 148 -5.33 13.49 -14.55
C LEU A 148 -6.00 12.10 -14.60
N PRO A 149 -5.20 11.01 -14.67
CA PRO A 149 -5.72 9.66 -14.65
C PRO A 149 -6.61 9.35 -13.45
N GLY A 150 -7.63 8.50 -13.62
CA GLY A 150 -8.51 8.11 -12.50
C GLY A 150 -7.86 7.23 -11.43
N PHE A 151 -6.78 6.51 -11.75
CA PHE A 151 -6.09 5.71 -10.75
C PHE A 151 -5.17 6.55 -9.85
N PRO A 152 -5.24 6.41 -8.51
CA PRO A 152 -4.55 7.32 -7.59
C PRO A 152 -3.04 7.44 -7.79
N THR A 153 -2.32 6.32 -7.96
CA THR A 153 -0.86 6.36 -8.18
C THR A 153 -0.53 7.04 -9.52
N SER A 154 -1.36 6.83 -10.53
CA SER A 154 -1.21 7.47 -11.84
C SER A 154 -1.47 8.98 -11.74
N ALA A 155 -2.51 9.40 -11.02
CA ALA A 155 -2.89 10.79 -10.82
C ALA A 155 -1.75 11.56 -10.16
N ILE A 156 -1.28 11.10 -9.00
CA ILE A 156 -0.23 11.80 -8.26
C ILE A 156 1.13 11.76 -8.97
N PHE A 157 1.44 10.66 -9.65
CA PHE A 157 2.68 10.59 -10.44
C PHE A 157 2.65 11.58 -11.61
N THR A 158 1.57 11.62 -12.38
CA THR A 158 1.43 12.57 -13.49
C THR A 158 1.35 14.02 -13.00
N PHE A 159 0.69 14.26 -11.87
CA PHE A 159 0.71 15.55 -11.19
C PHE A 159 2.15 15.97 -10.87
N THR A 160 2.89 15.14 -10.14
CA THR A 160 4.27 15.45 -9.71
C THR A 160 5.19 15.68 -10.91
N LYS A 161 5.06 14.87 -11.98
CA LYS A 161 5.95 14.95 -13.13
C LYS A 161 5.64 16.08 -14.11
N PHE A 162 4.36 16.39 -14.33
CA PHE A 162 3.92 17.28 -15.40
C PHE A 162 3.24 18.56 -14.91
N ILE A 163 2.54 18.51 -13.77
CA ILE A 163 1.76 19.64 -13.24
C ILE A 163 2.55 20.43 -12.21
N ALA A 164 3.21 19.75 -11.27
CA ALA A 164 3.97 20.39 -10.21
C ALA A 164 5.05 21.37 -10.73
N PRO A 165 5.82 21.08 -11.79
CA PRO A 165 6.78 22.04 -12.34
C PRO A 165 6.12 23.35 -12.81
N VAL A 166 4.93 23.26 -13.42
CA VAL A 166 4.15 24.42 -13.90
C VAL A 166 3.63 25.23 -12.72
N LEU A 167 3.03 24.58 -11.72
CA LEU A 167 2.54 25.25 -10.51
C LEU A 167 3.67 25.95 -9.73
N ARG A 168 4.85 25.33 -9.64
CA ARG A 168 6.02 25.95 -9.01
C ARG A 168 6.44 27.22 -9.71
N GLU A 169 6.51 27.19 -11.04
CA GLU A 169 6.85 28.38 -11.83
C GLU A 169 5.81 29.49 -11.64
N MET A 170 4.52 29.15 -11.71
CA MET A 170 3.42 30.09 -11.45
C MET A 170 3.46 30.68 -10.04
N ALA A 171 3.87 29.89 -9.04
CA ALA A 171 4.01 30.32 -7.65
C ALA A 171 5.32 31.07 -7.36
N GLY A 172 6.20 31.24 -8.35
CA GLY A 172 7.51 31.86 -8.19
C GLY A 172 8.48 31.04 -7.32
N LEU A 173 8.25 29.73 -7.19
CA LEU A 173 9.12 28.81 -6.48
C LEU A 173 10.29 28.37 -7.38
N PRO A 174 11.47 28.07 -6.81
CA PRO A 174 12.58 27.51 -7.58
C PRO A 174 12.20 26.14 -8.18
N PRO A 175 12.87 25.69 -9.24
CA PRO A 175 12.71 24.32 -9.75
C PRO A 175 12.87 23.28 -8.62
N GLU A 176 12.16 22.17 -8.75
CA GLU A 176 12.27 21.06 -7.80
C GLU A 176 13.70 20.52 -7.75
N LYS A 177 14.20 20.25 -6.55
CA LYS A 177 15.47 19.57 -6.37
C LYS A 177 15.24 18.08 -6.60
N ASN A 178 15.65 17.59 -7.77
CA ASN A 178 15.60 16.16 -8.07
C ASN A 178 16.73 15.43 -7.33
N THR A 179 16.49 15.07 -6.06
CA THR A 179 17.44 14.24 -5.32
C THR A 179 17.41 12.82 -5.89
N ARG A 180 18.56 12.37 -6.38
CA ARG A 180 18.79 11.01 -6.85
C ARG A 180 19.78 10.30 -5.97
N ILE A 181 19.57 9.00 -5.78
CA ILE A 181 20.54 8.14 -5.13
C ILE A 181 20.76 6.87 -5.96
N SER A 182 21.94 6.28 -5.83
CA SER A 182 22.21 4.94 -6.35
C SER A 182 21.77 3.89 -5.34
N ALA A 183 21.05 2.85 -5.80
CA ALA A 183 20.63 1.72 -4.97
C ALA A 183 20.66 0.42 -5.78
N ARG A 184 20.87 -0.72 -5.09
CA ARG A 184 20.82 -2.04 -5.71
C ARG A 184 19.43 -2.64 -5.67
N VAL A 185 19.01 -3.31 -6.73
CA VAL A 185 17.73 -4.01 -6.80
C VAL A 185 17.88 -5.44 -6.27
N PRO A 186 17.32 -5.82 -5.10
CA PRO A 186 17.54 -7.15 -4.53
C PRO A 186 16.79 -8.25 -5.27
N LEU A 187 15.63 -7.90 -5.82
CA LEU A 187 14.71 -8.83 -6.48
C LEU A 187 14.45 -8.32 -7.88
N ARG A 188 14.55 -9.21 -8.86
CA ARG A 188 14.27 -8.94 -10.26
C ARG A 188 12.92 -8.21 -10.43
N ILE A 189 12.92 -7.13 -11.20
CA ILE A 189 11.72 -6.35 -11.53
C ILE A 189 11.37 -6.62 -12.99
N GLN A 190 10.13 -6.99 -13.27
CA GLN A 190 9.62 -7.12 -14.63
C GLN A 190 8.95 -5.82 -15.05
N SER A 191 9.17 -5.42 -16.30
CA SER A 191 8.61 -4.22 -16.92
C SER A 191 8.03 -4.57 -18.30
N ASP A 192 7.03 -3.81 -18.74
CA ASP A 192 6.37 -4.04 -20.03
C ASP A 192 7.13 -3.34 -21.17
N LYS A 193 7.34 -4.00 -22.30
CA LYS A 193 7.91 -3.37 -23.51
C LYS A 193 7.08 -2.19 -23.99
N GLY A 194 7.77 -1.16 -24.47
CA GLY A 194 7.18 -0.06 -25.23
C GLY A 194 6.65 1.10 -24.39
N ARG A 195 6.81 1.06 -23.06
CA ARG A 195 6.48 2.17 -22.15
C ARG A 195 7.58 2.37 -21.13
N THR A 196 7.87 3.62 -20.81
CA THR A 196 8.73 3.92 -19.67
C THR A 196 7.94 3.63 -18.40
N GLU A 197 8.44 2.72 -17.56
CA GLU A 197 7.84 2.37 -16.29
C GLU A 197 8.52 3.12 -15.14
N PHE A 198 7.74 3.84 -14.36
CA PHE A 198 8.15 4.42 -13.10
C PHE A 198 7.76 3.49 -11.96
N ASN A 199 8.70 2.65 -11.56
CA ASN A 199 8.47 1.61 -10.58
C ASN A 199 8.74 2.18 -9.17
N LEU A 200 7.68 2.31 -8.36
CA LEU A 200 7.81 2.81 -6.99
C LEU A 200 8.60 1.83 -6.12
N VAL A 201 9.49 2.36 -5.28
CA VAL A 201 10.37 1.56 -4.42
C VAL A 201 10.34 1.99 -2.96
N HIS A 202 10.64 1.02 -2.10
CA HIS A 202 11.07 1.23 -0.73
C HIS A 202 12.59 1.11 -0.65
N LEU A 203 13.23 2.08 -0.01
CA LEU A 203 14.65 2.09 0.26
C LEU A 203 14.96 1.42 1.60
N THR A 204 16.04 0.64 1.60
CA THR A 204 16.56 -0.11 2.73
C THR A 204 18.07 -0.01 2.77
N GLN A 205 18.70 -0.33 3.89
CA GLN A 205 20.16 -0.37 4.01
C GLN A 205 20.65 -1.81 3.93
N GLY A 206 21.29 -2.16 2.81
CA GLY A 206 21.98 -3.43 2.64
C GLY A 206 23.47 -3.36 3.02
N PRO A 207 24.18 -4.50 3.02
CA PRO A 207 25.60 -4.58 3.33
C PRO A 207 26.49 -3.88 2.29
N GLN A 208 26.01 -3.74 1.04
CA GLN A 208 26.74 -3.10 -0.06
C GLN A 208 26.26 -1.65 -0.33
N GLY A 209 25.44 -1.08 0.56
CA GLY A 209 24.81 0.23 0.37
C GLY A 209 23.28 0.16 0.31
N PRO A 210 22.62 1.23 -0.15
CA PRO A 210 21.15 1.26 -0.28
C PRO A 210 20.63 0.16 -1.20
N ALA A 211 19.49 -0.43 -0.82
CA ALA A 211 18.79 -1.44 -1.59
C ALA A 211 17.34 -0.99 -1.84
N ALA A 212 16.88 -1.14 -3.08
CA ALA A 212 15.58 -0.68 -3.58
C ALA A 212 14.64 -1.86 -3.83
N TYR A 213 13.61 -1.97 -3.00
CA TYR A 213 12.56 -2.97 -3.14
C TYR A 213 11.39 -2.39 -3.91
N SER A 214 11.03 -3.00 -5.04
CA SER A 214 9.77 -2.66 -5.72
C SER A 214 8.60 -2.80 -4.75
N THR A 215 7.71 -1.81 -4.74
CA THR A 215 6.44 -1.90 -4.00
C THR A 215 5.55 -3.02 -4.54
N GLY A 216 5.75 -3.44 -5.80
CA GLY A 216 4.98 -4.49 -6.47
C GLY A 216 3.49 -4.16 -6.64
N LYS A 217 3.08 -2.91 -6.41
CA LYS A 217 1.67 -2.51 -6.44
C LYS A 217 1.32 -1.84 -7.77
N GLY A 218 0.16 -2.21 -8.32
CA GLY A 218 -0.38 -1.60 -9.54
C GLY A 218 -0.86 -0.16 -9.35
N SER A 219 -1.17 0.53 -10.45
CA SER A 219 -1.55 1.95 -10.50
C SER A 219 -2.71 2.35 -9.57
N GLY A 220 -3.58 1.42 -9.20
CA GLY A 220 -4.70 1.66 -8.27
C GLY A 220 -4.32 1.74 -6.79
N SER A 221 -3.07 1.48 -6.40
CA SER A 221 -2.72 1.36 -4.98
C SER A 221 -2.27 2.68 -4.34
N VAL A 222 -3.20 3.37 -3.68
CA VAL A 222 -2.91 4.57 -2.86
C VAL A 222 -1.79 4.30 -1.85
N THR A 223 -1.84 3.15 -1.19
CA THR A 223 -0.84 2.75 -0.17
C THR A 223 0.52 2.35 -0.76
N GLY A 224 0.61 2.14 -2.08
CA GLY A 224 1.87 1.95 -2.79
C GLY A 224 2.62 3.27 -2.85
N PHE A 225 1.94 4.32 -3.33
CA PHE A 225 2.49 5.67 -3.40
C PHE A 225 2.83 6.24 -2.02
N SER A 226 1.88 6.23 -1.07
CA SER A 226 2.06 6.90 0.23
C SER A 226 3.19 6.33 1.10
N ARG A 227 3.69 5.13 0.78
CA ARG A 227 4.76 4.47 1.51
C ARG A 227 6.07 4.39 0.71
N ALA A 228 6.07 4.83 -0.54
CA ALA A 228 7.26 4.79 -1.40
C ALA A 228 8.24 5.88 -0.99
N ASP A 229 9.54 5.58 -1.06
CA ASP A 229 10.60 6.57 -0.84
C ASP A 229 11.00 7.27 -2.14
N GLY A 230 10.72 6.63 -3.27
CA GLY A 230 11.13 7.07 -4.59
C GLY A 230 10.63 6.14 -5.69
N PHE A 231 11.14 6.34 -6.89
CA PHE A 231 10.88 5.48 -8.03
C PHE A 231 12.13 5.25 -8.90
N ILE A 232 12.16 4.10 -9.56
CA ILE A 232 13.09 3.77 -10.63
C ILE A 232 12.45 4.16 -11.96
N GLU A 233 13.19 4.84 -12.83
CA GLU A 233 12.79 5.02 -14.24
C GLU A 233 13.33 3.86 -15.08
N ILE A 234 12.45 2.93 -15.45
CA ILE A 234 12.74 1.79 -16.31
C ILE A 234 12.39 2.16 -17.75
N THR A 235 13.37 2.20 -18.63
CA THR A 235 13.16 2.64 -20.02
C THR A 235 12.28 1.68 -20.82
N LYS A 236 11.66 2.17 -21.89
CA LYS A 236 10.72 1.40 -22.73
C LYS A 236 11.36 0.19 -23.44
N GLU A 237 12.68 0.17 -23.55
CA GLU A 237 13.50 -0.92 -24.10
C GLU A 237 13.81 -2.00 -23.05
N THR A 238 13.67 -1.69 -21.75
CA THR A 238 14.01 -2.57 -20.65
C THR A 238 12.80 -3.39 -20.21
N GLU A 239 12.85 -4.70 -20.43
CA GLU A 239 11.82 -5.66 -19.95
C GLU A 239 12.08 -6.12 -18.51
N MET A 240 13.31 -5.99 -18.05
CA MET A 240 13.74 -6.60 -16.82
C MET A 240 14.91 -5.83 -16.24
N VAL A 241 14.82 -5.54 -14.95
CA VAL A 241 15.94 -5.10 -14.13
C VAL A 241 16.38 -6.31 -13.30
N GLU A 242 17.63 -6.70 -13.42
CA GLU A 242 18.13 -7.93 -12.81
C GLU A 242 18.41 -7.77 -11.31
N SER A 243 18.35 -8.89 -10.58
CA SER A 243 18.77 -8.90 -9.16
C SER A 243 20.26 -8.53 -9.06
N GLY A 244 20.59 -7.61 -8.15
CA GLY A 244 21.93 -7.08 -7.92
C GLY A 244 22.30 -5.87 -8.78
N GLU A 245 21.48 -5.53 -9.78
CA GLU A 245 21.69 -4.37 -10.65
C GLU A 245 21.61 -3.07 -9.86
N GLU A 246 22.48 -2.13 -10.20
CA GLU A 246 22.53 -0.81 -9.57
C GLU A 246 21.72 0.17 -10.43
N VAL A 247 20.77 0.87 -9.79
CA VAL A 247 19.81 1.77 -10.46
C VAL A 247 19.79 3.13 -9.78
N GLU A 248 19.46 4.16 -10.54
CA GLU A 248 19.15 5.49 -9.98
C GLU A 248 17.71 5.54 -9.46
N ILE A 249 17.56 5.98 -8.21
CA ILE A 249 16.28 6.22 -7.57
C ILE A 249 16.06 7.72 -7.49
N GLN A 250 14.99 8.22 -8.11
CA GLN A 250 14.50 9.56 -7.85
C GLN A 250 13.66 9.54 -6.57
N LEU A 251 14.04 10.31 -5.57
CA LEU A 251 13.30 10.39 -4.30
C LEU A 251 12.00 11.19 -4.49
N LEU A 252 10.96 10.81 -3.74
CA LEU A 252 9.71 11.58 -3.63
C LEU A 252 9.78 12.68 -2.57
N GLY A 253 10.88 12.77 -1.81
CA GLY A 253 11.12 13.80 -0.82
C GLY A 253 12.59 14.24 -0.78
N ASP A 254 12.90 15.23 0.06
CA ASP A 254 14.20 15.91 0.05
C ASP A 254 15.38 15.04 0.52
N ALA A 255 15.11 14.00 1.32
CA ALA A 255 16.16 13.13 1.87
C ALA A 255 15.67 11.70 2.11
N VAL A 256 16.61 10.76 2.04
CA VAL A 256 16.39 9.36 2.42
C VAL A 256 16.23 9.29 3.94
N GLN A 257 15.04 8.91 4.40
CA GLN A 257 14.83 8.55 5.81
C GLN A 257 14.83 7.03 5.96
N LEU A 258 16.01 6.51 6.32
CA LEU A 258 16.15 5.10 6.68
C LEU A 258 15.50 4.87 8.06
N PRO A 259 14.68 3.83 8.22
CA PRO A 259 14.03 3.52 9.48
C PRO A 259 15.04 2.98 10.51
N ASP A 260 14.76 3.19 11.80
CA ASP A 260 15.49 2.54 12.90
C ASP A 260 15.32 1.03 12.88
N LEU A 261 14.12 0.57 12.47
CA LEU A 261 13.74 -0.83 12.37
C LEU A 261 13.16 -1.15 10.99
N MET A 262 13.94 -1.88 10.18
CA MET A 262 13.53 -2.37 8.87
C MET A 262 12.96 -3.80 8.98
N ILE A 263 11.66 -3.94 8.75
CA ILE A 263 10.94 -5.22 8.81
C ILE A 263 10.58 -5.66 7.39
N ILE A 264 11.00 -6.86 6.99
CA ILE A 264 10.67 -7.42 5.67
C ILE A 264 10.21 -8.86 5.85
N GLY A 265 8.96 -9.17 5.49
CA GLY A 265 8.47 -10.55 5.62
C GLY A 265 6.97 -10.70 5.44
N SER A 266 6.41 -11.70 6.12
CA SER A 266 4.97 -11.92 6.13
C SER A 266 4.25 -10.83 6.92
N HIS A 267 2.99 -10.59 6.58
CA HIS A 267 2.14 -9.63 7.28
C HIS A 267 1.37 -10.34 8.40
N CYS A 268 1.31 -9.73 9.58
CA CYS A 268 0.50 -10.21 10.69
C CYS A 268 -0.04 -9.04 11.53
N VAL A 269 -1.28 -9.18 12.01
CA VAL A 269 -1.92 -8.17 12.88
C VAL A 269 -1.13 -7.90 14.17
N GLY A 270 -0.47 -8.93 14.71
CA GLY A 270 0.42 -8.76 15.87
C GLY A 270 1.66 -7.92 15.55
N MET A 271 2.16 -8.00 14.31
CA MET A 271 3.29 -7.18 13.88
C MET A 271 2.88 -5.72 13.73
N ASP A 272 1.70 -5.43 13.18
CA ASP A 272 1.17 -4.05 13.11
C ASP A 272 1.04 -3.43 14.50
N TYR A 273 0.55 -4.22 15.47
CA TYR A 273 0.48 -3.79 16.87
C TYR A 273 1.87 -3.48 17.45
N LEU A 274 2.84 -4.38 17.28
CA LEU A 274 4.21 -4.18 17.76
C LEU A 274 4.87 -2.96 17.11
N ILE A 275 4.67 -2.74 15.80
CA ILE A 275 5.12 -1.54 15.10
C ILE A 275 4.50 -0.28 15.74
N GLY A 276 3.22 -0.33 16.10
CA GLY A 276 2.53 0.76 16.80
C GLY A 276 3.16 1.08 18.16
N GLU A 277 3.48 0.06 18.97
CA GLU A 277 4.15 0.25 20.26
C GLU A 277 5.60 0.75 20.09
N MET A 278 6.35 0.22 19.11
CA MET A 278 7.70 0.71 18.80
C MET A 278 7.71 2.20 18.42
N ARG A 279 6.69 2.66 17.67
CA ARG A 279 6.53 4.09 17.37
C ARG A 279 6.26 4.94 18.62
N ARG A 280 5.51 4.42 19.59
CA ARG A 280 5.30 5.11 20.88
C ARG A 280 6.57 5.22 21.70
N LEU A 281 7.51 4.29 21.51
CA LEU A 281 8.86 4.34 22.08
C LEU A 281 9.81 5.28 21.30
N GLY A 282 9.33 5.90 20.21
CA GLY A 282 10.10 6.86 19.42
C GLY A 282 10.85 6.25 18.23
N TYR A 283 10.71 4.96 17.96
CA TYR A 283 11.38 4.30 16.83
C TYR A 283 10.61 4.46 15.52
N GLN A 284 11.31 4.86 14.46
CA GLN A 284 10.79 4.83 13.10
C GLN A 284 10.88 3.41 12.54
N CYS A 285 9.70 2.81 12.31
CA CYS A 285 9.60 1.44 11.80
C CYS A 285 9.05 1.44 10.37
N ARG A 286 9.64 0.61 9.51
CA ARG A 286 9.15 0.36 8.15
C ARG A 286 8.89 -1.13 7.95
N PHE A 287 7.79 -1.44 7.28
CA PHE A 287 7.42 -2.81 6.97
C PHE A 287 7.18 -2.99 5.47
N ILE A 288 7.88 -3.96 4.86
CA ILE A 288 7.68 -4.39 3.47
C ILE A 288 7.09 -5.80 3.47
N PRO A 289 5.83 -5.98 3.02
CA PRO A 289 5.20 -7.28 2.92
C PRO A 289 5.67 -8.02 1.67
N VAL A 290 6.55 -9.00 1.84
CA VAL A 290 7.05 -9.88 0.75
C VAL A 290 6.74 -11.37 1.00
N GLY A 291 5.99 -11.67 2.06
CA GLY A 291 5.73 -13.03 2.51
C GLY A 291 6.91 -13.63 3.30
N SER A 292 6.69 -14.80 3.92
CA SER A 292 7.66 -15.42 4.83
C SER A 292 8.99 -15.72 4.17
N MET A 293 8.97 -16.42 3.02
CA MET A 293 10.20 -16.81 2.32
C MET A 293 10.96 -15.58 1.79
N GLY A 294 10.24 -14.59 1.25
CA GLY A 294 10.85 -13.32 0.83
C GLY A 294 11.56 -12.61 1.98
N GLY A 295 10.95 -12.61 3.17
CA GLY A 295 11.55 -12.06 4.39
C GLY A 295 12.80 -12.80 4.83
N VAL A 296 12.76 -14.14 4.85
CA VAL A 296 13.94 -14.96 5.18
C VAL A 296 15.09 -14.68 4.21
N MET A 297 14.81 -14.59 2.91
CA MET A 297 15.82 -14.26 1.92
C MET A 297 16.39 -12.85 2.11
N ALA A 298 15.56 -11.87 2.47
CA ALA A 298 16.00 -10.51 2.80
C ALA A 298 16.92 -10.48 4.04
N ALA A 299 16.58 -11.27 5.07
CA ALA A 299 17.41 -11.42 6.27
C ALA A 299 18.76 -12.06 5.92
N ARG A 300 18.78 -13.11 5.08
CA ARG A 300 20.03 -13.74 4.60
C ARG A 300 20.94 -12.76 3.85
N ARG A 301 20.37 -11.80 3.11
CA ARG A 301 21.11 -10.75 2.42
C ARG A 301 21.47 -9.56 3.31
N GLY A 302 20.98 -9.50 4.55
CA GLY A 302 21.24 -8.39 5.49
C GLY A 302 20.51 -7.09 5.14
N GLU A 303 19.41 -7.19 4.39
CA GLU A 303 18.62 -6.05 3.86
C GLU A 303 17.45 -5.66 4.78
N CYS A 304 17.19 -6.46 5.82
CA CYS A 304 16.29 -6.12 6.91
C CYS A 304 16.96 -6.32 8.26
N ASP A 305 16.38 -5.71 9.29
CA ASP A 305 16.75 -5.97 10.67
C ASP A 305 15.98 -7.16 11.23
N LEU A 306 14.77 -7.39 10.71
CA LEU A 306 13.88 -8.44 11.18
C LEU A 306 12.97 -8.96 10.06
N ALA A 307 12.81 -10.28 10.01
CA ALA A 307 11.91 -10.97 9.10
C ALA A 307 10.83 -11.76 9.85
N GLY A 308 9.58 -11.33 9.71
CA GLY A 308 8.42 -12.08 10.22
C GLY A 308 8.12 -13.29 9.33
N THR A 309 8.04 -14.48 9.93
CA THR A 309 7.86 -15.76 9.22
C THR A 309 6.97 -16.73 9.98
N HIS A 310 6.35 -17.63 9.24
CA HIS A 310 5.46 -18.67 9.75
C HIS A 310 5.40 -19.85 8.76
N LEU A 311 6.56 -20.40 8.40
CA LEU A 311 6.65 -21.57 7.51
C LEU A 311 6.85 -22.83 8.35
N MET A 312 6.02 -23.83 8.09
CA MET A 312 6.13 -25.16 8.69
C MET A 312 6.99 -26.05 7.79
N ASP A 313 7.91 -26.78 8.41
CA ASP A 313 8.59 -27.88 7.72
C ASP A 313 7.64 -29.08 7.59
N GLU A 314 7.45 -29.61 6.37
CA GLU A 314 6.48 -30.68 6.11
C GLU A 314 6.87 -32.01 6.78
N GLU A 315 8.18 -32.27 6.93
CA GLU A 315 8.67 -33.54 7.50
C GLU A 315 8.66 -33.52 9.03
N SER A 316 9.18 -32.46 9.66
CA SER A 316 9.27 -32.37 11.12
C SER A 316 8.05 -31.73 11.79
N GLY A 317 7.22 -31.01 11.05
CA GLY A 317 6.11 -30.21 11.60
C GLY A 317 6.56 -28.99 12.42
N VAL A 318 7.87 -28.71 12.47
CA VAL A 318 8.44 -27.60 13.26
C VAL A 318 8.43 -26.32 12.42
N TYR A 319 7.95 -25.22 13.01
CA TYR A 319 7.93 -23.93 12.37
C TYR A 319 9.28 -23.22 12.41
N ASN A 320 9.63 -22.58 11.28
CA ASN A 320 10.70 -21.60 11.07
C ASN A 320 12.14 -22.07 11.33
N LYS A 321 12.38 -23.13 12.12
CA LYS A 321 13.71 -23.61 12.49
C LYS A 321 14.54 -24.07 11.29
N HIS A 322 13.90 -24.72 10.32
CA HIS A 322 14.52 -25.19 9.07
C HIS A 322 15.02 -24.04 8.17
N LEU A 323 14.60 -22.80 8.43
CA LEU A 323 14.98 -21.62 7.65
C LEU A 323 16.32 -21.02 8.09
N LEU A 324 16.82 -21.42 9.26
CA LEU A 324 18.04 -20.88 9.84
C LEU A 324 19.29 -21.29 9.04
N THR A 325 20.19 -20.33 8.87
CA THR A 325 21.54 -20.52 8.31
C THR A 325 22.55 -19.87 9.26
N PRO A 326 23.86 -20.16 9.14
CA PRO A 326 24.87 -19.41 9.88
C PRO A 326 24.67 -17.89 9.71
N GLY A 327 24.68 -17.13 10.80
CA GLY A 327 24.45 -15.68 10.79
C GLY A 327 22.98 -15.26 10.97
N LEU A 328 22.04 -16.20 11.15
CA LEU A 328 20.64 -15.90 11.45
C LEU A 328 20.23 -16.47 12.81
N THR A 329 19.52 -15.67 13.59
CA THR A 329 18.93 -16.06 14.87
C THR A 329 17.40 -16.07 14.78
N LEU A 330 16.76 -17.10 15.37
CA LEU A 330 15.31 -17.15 15.54
C LEU A 330 14.93 -16.61 16.91
N VAL A 331 14.11 -15.56 16.94
CA VAL A 331 13.41 -15.11 18.14
C VAL A 331 11.95 -15.56 18.03
N LYS A 332 11.50 -16.34 19.02
CA LYS A 332 10.10 -16.75 19.10
C LYS A 332 9.21 -15.52 19.14
N GLY A 333 8.09 -15.54 18.43
CA GLY A 333 7.11 -14.44 18.44
C GLY A 333 5.86 -14.85 19.20
N TYR A 334 4.78 -15.11 18.48
CA TYR A 334 3.50 -15.49 19.06
C TYR A 334 2.82 -16.54 18.18
N ARG A 335 1.91 -17.29 18.79
CA ARG A 335 1.07 -18.28 18.12
C ARG A 335 -0.27 -17.68 17.76
N ARG A 336 -0.80 -18.06 16.60
CA ARG A 336 -2.16 -17.72 16.18
C ARG A 336 -2.95 -18.99 15.92
N SER A 337 -4.17 -19.05 16.44
CA SER A 337 -5.01 -20.23 16.28
C SER A 337 -5.62 -20.25 14.87
N GLN A 338 -5.35 -21.32 14.12
CA GLN A 338 -6.02 -21.63 12.87
C GLN A 338 -7.13 -22.65 13.12
N GLY A 339 -8.24 -22.50 12.42
CA GLY A 339 -9.42 -23.30 12.68
C GLY A 339 -10.44 -23.29 11.57
N PHE A 340 -11.38 -24.22 11.71
CA PHE A 340 -12.55 -24.35 10.87
C PHE A 340 -13.51 -23.22 11.19
N LEU A 341 -13.89 -22.45 10.17
CA LEU A 341 -14.84 -21.36 10.29
C LEU A 341 -16.08 -21.61 9.43
N PHE A 342 -17.22 -21.21 9.96
CA PHE A 342 -18.54 -21.51 9.41
C PHE A 342 -19.56 -20.45 9.83
N ARG A 343 -20.67 -20.35 9.10
CA ARG A 343 -21.76 -19.44 9.45
C ARG A 343 -22.56 -19.97 10.63
N ARG A 344 -22.98 -19.10 11.56
CA ARG A 344 -23.83 -19.49 12.71
C ARG A 344 -25.26 -19.71 12.24
N GLU A 345 -25.54 -20.93 11.77
CA GLU A 345 -26.85 -21.38 11.32
C GLU A 345 -27.28 -22.65 12.05
N PRO A 346 -28.59 -22.97 12.11
CA PRO A 346 -29.08 -24.19 12.76
C PRO A 346 -28.37 -25.46 12.31
N ARG A 347 -27.95 -25.52 11.03
CA ARG A 347 -27.21 -26.67 10.47
C ARG A 347 -25.84 -26.89 11.14
N PHE A 348 -25.23 -25.87 11.73
CA PHE A 348 -23.95 -25.94 12.45
C PHE A 348 -24.11 -25.88 13.98
N GLU A 349 -25.35 -25.93 14.49
CA GLU A 349 -25.60 -26.00 15.93
C GLU A 349 -25.05 -27.32 16.50
N GLY A 350 -24.35 -27.25 17.64
CA GLY A 350 -23.65 -28.39 18.26
C GLY A 350 -22.52 -28.99 17.40
N PHE A 351 -22.09 -28.33 16.31
CA PHE A 351 -21.06 -28.88 15.41
C PHE A 351 -19.69 -28.97 16.09
N ALA A 352 -19.41 -28.08 17.04
CA ALA A 352 -18.16 -28.09 17.80
C ALA A 352 -18.00 -29.37 18.64
N ASP A 353 -19.09 -29.88 19.24
CA ASP A 353 -19.05 -31.04 20.15
C ASP A 353 -18.81 -32.36 19.42
N SER A 354 -19.16 -32.42 18.12
CA SER A 354 -19.07 -33.60 17.26
C SER A 354 -18.31 -33.31 15.96
N PHE A 355 -17.30 -32.43 16.02
CA PHE A 355 -16.60 -31.94 14.82
C PHE A 355 -16.09 -33.08 13.94
N GLN A 356 -15.44 -34.09 14.52
CA GLN A 356 -14.75 -35.12 13.76
C GLN A 356 -15.69 -36.03 12.95
N SER A 357 -16.84 -36.42 13.52
CA SER A 357 -17.84 -37.23 12.81
C SER A 357 -18.59 -36.40 11.79
N ARG A 358 -19.05 -35.20 12.18
CA ARG A 358 -19.85 -34.32 11.30
C ARG A 358 -19.03 -33.72 10.17
N PHE A 359 -17.73 -33.50 10.35
CA PHE A 359 -16.85 -33.02 9.28
C PHE A 359 -16.81 -34.01 8.12
N GLN A 360 -16.70 -35.32 8.38
CA GLN A 360 -16.71 -36.34 7.33
C GLN A 360 -18.04 -36.41 6.58
N GLU A 361 -19.17 -36.32 7.29
CA GLU A 361 -20.50 -36.25 6.68
C GLU A 361 -20.62 -35.02 5.76
N MET A 362 -20.14 -33.87 6.23
CA MET A 362 -20.15 -32.60 5.52
C MET A 362 -19.32 -32.64 4.22
N LEU A 363 -18.21 -33.37 4.18
CA LEU A 363 -17.39 -33.51 2.97
C LEU A 363 -18.14 -34.15 1.80
N SER A 364 -19.20 -34.91 2.10
CA SER A 364 -20.03 -35.60 1.10
C SER A 364 -21.35 -34.86 0.80
N ASP A 365 -21.65 -33.75 1.47
CA ASP A 365 -22.87 -32.99 1.27
C ASP A 365 -22.75 -32.04 0.05
N PRO A 366 -23.50 -32.27 -1.03
CA PRO A 366 -23.44 -31.45 -2.24
C PRO A 366 -24.09 -30.07 -2.08
N GLN A 367 -24.70 -29.76 -0.92
CA GLN A 367 -25.26 -28.44 -0.62
C GLN A 367 -24.27 -27.52 0.09
N LEU A 368 -23.17 -28.05 0.61
CA LEU A 368 -22.19 -27.30 1.40
C LEU A 368 -20.95 -27.00 0.58
N ARG A 369 -20.70 -25.71 0.41
CA ARG A 369 -19.59 -25.18 -0.39
C ARG A 369 -18.47 -24.74 0.52
N MET A 370 -17.29 -25.28 0.30
CA MET A 370 -16.08 -24.79 0.95
C MET A 370 -15.48 -23.62 0.16
N ILE A 371 -14.67 -22.81 0.83
CA ILE A 371 -13.67 -21.94 0.20
C ILE A 371 -12.28 -22.37 0.66
N ASN A 372 -11.37 -22.57 -0.28
CA ASN A 372 -10.02 -23.06 0.00
C ASN A 372 -9.02 -21.89 0.16
N ARG A 373 -7.84 -22.14 0.71
CA ARG A 373 -6.70 -21.20 0.70
C ARG A 373 -5.81 -21.46 -0.51
N ASN A 374 -5.10 -20.43 -0.96
CA ASN A 374 -4.15 -20.55 -2.06
C ASN A 374 -3.08 -21.61 -1.77
N ARG A 375 -2.69 -22.36 -2.81
CA ARG A 375 -1.58 -23.32 -2.74
C ARG A 375 -0.30 -22.68 -2.21
N GLY A 376 0.48 -23.47 -1.47
CA GLY A 376 1.72 -23.03 -0.83
C GLY A 376 1.54 -22.26 0.48
N SER A 377 0.31 -22.05 0.96
CA SER A 377 0.08 -21.52 2.32
C SER A 377 0.06 -22.64 3.36
N GLY A 378 0.55 -22.38 4.58
CA GLY A 378 0.50 -23.37 5.68
C GLY A 378 -0.92 -23.83 5.99
N THR A 379 -1.90 -22.93 5.91
CA THR A 379 -3.33 -23.25 6.03
C THR A 379 -3.81 -24.23 4.96
N ARG A 380 -3.27 -24.13 3.74
CA ARG A 380 -3.60 -25.08 2.67
C ARG A 380 -3.03 -26.46 2.96
N VAL A 381 -1.80 -26.54 3.48
CA VAL A 381 -1.20 -27.81 3.91
C VAL A 381 -2.04 -28.46 5.02
N LEU A 382 -2.44 -27.69 6.03
CA LEU A 382 -3.34 -28.16 7.10
C LEU A 382 -4.67 -28.68 6.54
N LEU A 383 -5.31 -27.91 5.66
CA LEU A 383 -6.61 -28.26 5.10
C LEU A 383 -6.53 -29.47 4.16
N ASP A 384 -5.51 -29.57 3.32
CA ASP A 384 -5.29 -30.75 2.47
C ASP A 384 -5.04 -32.00 3.33
N GLY A 385 -4.34 -31.87 4.46
CA GLY A 385 -4.18 -32.94 5.44
C GLY A 385 -5.50 -33.40 6.08
N LEU A 386 -6.41 -32.48 6.39
CA LEU A 386 -7.75 -32.77 6.92
C LEU A 386 -8.68 -33.40 5.89
N LEU A 387 -8.57 -32.99 4.62
CA LEU A 387 -9.39 -33.49 3.52
C LEU A 387 -8.93 -34.86 3.03
N GLY A 388 -7.64 -35.15 3.09
CA GLY A 388 -7.07 -36.36 2.50
C GLY A 388 -7.33 -36.42 0.99
N SER A 389 -7.97 -37.48 0.52
CA SER A 389 -8.37 -37.63 -0.90
C SER A 389 -9.69 -36.95 -1.27
N ASN A 390 -10.44 -36.42 -0.29
CA ASN A 390 -11.75 -35.82 -0.53
C ASN A 390 -11.63 -34.47 -1.25
N LYS A 391 -12.56 -34.22 -2.18
CA LYS A 391 -12.66 -32.95 -2.91
C LYS A 391 -14.11 -32.44 -2.83
N PRO A 392 -14.53 -31.89 -1.68
CA PRO A 392 -15.90 -31.42 -1.48
C PRO A 392 -16.22 -30.25 -2.45
N GLN A 393 -17.51 -29.90 -2.54
CA GLN A 393 -17.93 -28.79 -3.39
C GLN A 393 -17.22 -27.51 -2.95
N GLY A 394 -16.65 -26.77 -3.90
CA GLY A 394 -15.87 -25.56 -3.60
C GLY A 394 -14.35 -25.76 -3.53
N PHE A 395 -13.85 -27.01 -3.56
CA PHE A 395 -12.42 -27.31 -3.38
C PHE A 395 -11.45 -26.55 -4.31
N LEU A 396 -11.87 -26.29 -5.56
CA LEU A 396 -11.07 -25.58 -6.56
C LEU A 396 -11.11 -24.05 -6.42
N TYR A 397 -12.00 -23.52 -5.58
CA TYR A 397 -12.11 -22.08 -5.35
C TYR A 397 -11.13 -21.68 -4.24
N GLU A 398 -10.15 -20.85 -4.60
CA GLU A 398 -9.08 -20.46 -3.69
C GLU A 398 -9.16 -18.97 -3.32
N ALA A 399 -9.05 -18.68 -2.03
CA ALA A 399 -8.93 -17.34 -1.47
C ALA A 399 -7.46 -17.00 -1.21
N LYS A 400 -7.07 -15.76 -1.55
CA LYS A 400 -5.68 -15.26 -1.41
C LYS A 400 -5.30 -14.81 0.00
N SER A 401 -6.26 -14.60 0.90
CA SER A 401 -6.01 -14.23 2.30
C SER A 401 -6.98 -14.89 3.26
N HIS A 402 -6.67 -14.86 4.56
CA HIS A 402 -7.57 -15.29 5.63
C HIS A 402 -8.86 -14.45 5.65
N GLN A 403 -8.76 -13.12 5.51
CA GLN A 403 -9.91 -12.23 5.37
C GLN A 403 -10.81 -12.63 4.19
N ALA A 404 -10.24 -13.00 3.04
CA ALA A 404 -11.03 -13.38 1.86
C ALA A 404 -11.79 -14.70 2.06
N VAL A 405 -11.27 -15.62 2.89
CA VAL A 405 -11.99 -16.82 3.32
C VAL A 405 -13.17 -16.42 4.20
N ALA A 406 -12.93 -15.65 5.27
CA ALA A 406 -13.98 -15.23 6.20
C ALA A 406 -15.09 -14.43 5.51
N ALA A 407 -14.73 -13.46 4.66
CA ALA A 407 -15.69 -12.69 3.87
C ALA A 407 -16.51 -13.56 2.90
N ALA A 408 -15.93 -14.61 2.30
CA ALA A 408 -16.68 -15.52 1.44
C ALA A 408 -17.74 -16.32 2.22
N VAL A 409 -17.43 -16.72 3.46
CA VAL A 409 -18.37 -17.42 4.34
C VAL A 409 -19.48 -16.48 4.85
N ALA A 410 -19.10 -15.27 5.26
CA ALA A 410 -20.02 -14.23 5.73
C ALA A 410 -20.99 -13.76 4.62
N GLN A 411 -20.52 -13.67 3.37
CA GLN A 411 -21.32 -13.23 2.22
C GLN A 411 -22.05 -14.36 1.47
N GLU A 412 -22.15 -15.55 2.08
CA GLU A 412 -22.87 -16.70 1.51
C GLU A 412 -22.33 -17.23 0.17
N ARG A 413 -21.11 -16.85 -0.19
CA ARG A 413 -20.38 -17.40 -1.34
C ARG A 413 -19.77 -18.77 -1.03
N ALA A 414 -19.56 -19.05 0.26
CA ALA A 414 -19.20 -20.35 0.81
C ALA A 414 -19.90 -20.54 2.17
N ASP A 415 -19.92 -21.78 2.65
CA ASP A 415 -20.55 -22.17 3.92
C ASP A 415 -19.49 -22.40 5.00
N TRP A 416 -18.27 -22.80 4.61
CA TRP A 416 -17.16 -23.00 5.52
C TRP A 416 -15.78 -22.85 4.85
N GLY A 417 -14.74 -22.74 5.68
CA GLY A 417 -13.33 -22.74 5.26
C GLY A 417 -12.38 -22.90 6.45
N VAL A 418 -11.07 -22.73 6.22
CA VAL A 418 -10.07 -22.69 7.29
C VAL A 418 -9.33 -21.35 7.26
N ALA A 419 -9.32 -20.63 8.38
CA ALA A 419 -8.54 -19.42 8.56
C ALA A 419 -8.16 -19.20 10.03
N ILE A 420 -7.64 -18.01 10.36
CA ILE A 420 -7.25 -17.65 11.74
C ILE A 420 -8.46 -17.22 12.58
N ARG A 421 -8.42 -17.44 13.89
CA ARG A 421 -9.51 -17.10 14.82
C ARG A 421 -9.95 -15.63 14.71
N SER A 422 -9.00 -14.70 14.68
CA SER A 422 -9.31 -13.26 14.70
C SER A 422 -10.21 -12.83 13.55
N VAL A 423 -10.00 -13.37 12.33
CA VAL A 423 -10.84 -13.01 11.17
C VAL A 423 -12.23 -13.63 11.24
N ALA A 424 -12.40 -14.75 11.95
CA ALA A 424 -13.71 -15.34 12.18
C ALA A 424 -14.49 -14.51 13.22
N GLU A 425 -13.82 -14.04 14.27
CA GLU A 425 -14.41 -13.18 15.30
C GLU A 425 -14.83 -11.82 14.75
N ASP A 426 -13.97 -11.18 13.93
CA ASP A 426 -14.26 -9.89 13.27
C ASP A 426 -15.53 -9.95 12.40
N GLU A 427 -15.77 -11.09 11.72
CA GLU A 427 -16.93 -11.32 10.85
C GLU A 427 -18.10 -12.00 11.58
N GLY A 428 -18.01 -12.20 12.90
CA GLY A 428 -19.07 -12.82 13.71
C GLY A 428 -19.33 -14.30 13.42
N LEU A 429 -18.39 -15.01 12.81
CA LEU A 429 -18.52 -16.41 12.40
C LEU A 429 -18.37 -17.40 13.58
N GLY A 430 -18.79 -18.64 13.34
CA GLY A 430 -18.43 -19.78 14.17
C GLY A 430 -16.98 -20.19 13.91
N PHE A 431 -16.28 -20.66 14.95
CA PHE A 431 -14.87 -21.04 14.87
C PHE A 431 -14.57 -22.26 15.75
N ILE A 432 -13.93 -23.28 15.17
CA ILE A 432 -13.42 -24.47 15.88
C ILE A 432 -11.91 -24.52 15.69
N PRO A 433 -11.11 -24.45 16.76
CA PRO A 433 -9.65 -24.48 16.66
C PRO A 433 -9.16 -25.84 16.14
N LEU A 434 -8.18 -25.83 15.24
CA LEU A 434 -7.58 -27.03 14.66
C LEU A 434 -6.10 -27.14 15.02
N GLN A 435 -5.33 -26.09 14.76
CA GLN A 435 -3.89 -26.07 15.00
C GLN A 435 -3.41 -24.64 15.25
N ASP A 436 -2.42 -24.48 16.12
CA ASP A 436 -1.72 -23.22 16.28
C ASP A 436 -0.60 -23.08 15.24
N GLU A 437 -0.46 -21.86 14.72
CA GLU A 437 0.61 -21.49 13.81
C GLU A 437 1.61 -20.57 14.52
N GLU A 438 2.90 -20.84 14.38
CA GLU A 438 3.93 -20.04 15.01
C GLU A 438 4.38 -18.92 14.08
N TYR A 439 4.19 -17.68 14.52
CA TYR A 439 4.69 -16.50 13.86
C TYR A 439 5.91 -15.99 14.63
N ASP A 440 7.09 -16.19 14.04
CA ASP A 440 8.38 -15.89 14.65
C ASP A 440 9.17 -14.85 13.86
N PHE A 441 10.29 -14.42 14.43
CA PHE A 441 11.16 -13.41 13.88
C PHE A 441 12.54 -14.00 13.60
N ILE A 442 12.96 -13.94 12.34
CA ILE A 442 14.34 -14.24 11.94
C ILE A 442 15.11 -12.93 11.89
N ILE A 443 16.23 -12.87 12.62
CA ILE A 443 17.05 -11.67 12.80
C ILE A 443 18.47 -12.00 12.33
N PRO A 444 19.09 -11.19 11.45
CA PRO A 444 20.51 -11.33 11.16
C PRO A 444 21.35 -11.04 12.41
N GLU A 445 22.32 -11.89 12.74
CA GLU A 445 23.15 -11.75 13.94
C GLU A 445 23.85 -10.38 14.01
N SER A 446 24.26 -9.83 12.86
CA SER A 446 24.86 -8.49 12.75
C SER A 446 23.92 -7.33 13.13
N ARG A 447 22.62 -7.61 13.27
CA ARG A 447 21.58 -6.64 13.64
C ARG A 447 21.03 -6.86 15.06
N LEU A 448 21.40 -7.96 15.72
CA LEU A 448 20.83 -8.34 17.00
C LEU A 448 21.06 -7.26 18.08
N GLU A 449 22.23 -6.62 18.07
CA GLU A 449 22.59 -5.56 19.03
C GLU A 449 22.02 -4.17 18.67
N LYS A 450 21.23 -4.03 17.59
CA LYS A 450 20.61 -2.74 17.27
C LYS A 450 19.65 -2.33 18.40
N PRO A 451 19.63 -1.05 18.83
CA PRO A 451 18.72 -0.56 19.86
C PRO A 451 17.25 -0.89 19.58
N ALA A 452 16.80 -0.73 18.34
CA ALA A 452 15.43 -1.01 17.95
C ALA A 452 15.07 -2.51 18.01
N ILE A 453 16.01 -3.41 17.72
CA ILE A 453 15.81 -4.86 17.85
C ILE A 453 15.74 -5.26 19.31
N GLN A 454 16.67 -4.79 20.14
CA GLN A 454 16.66 -5.05 21.58
C GLN A 454 15.38 -4.54 22.24
N ALA A 455 14.94 -3.34 21.87
CA ALA A 455 13.66 -2.78 22.34
C ALA A 455 12.47 -3.64 21.91
N LEU A 456 12.43 -4.14 20.67
CA LEU A 456 11.36 -5.04 20.22
C LEU A 456 11.36 -6.37 20.98
N ILE A 457 12.52 -6.98 21.20
CA ILE A 457 12.63 -8.25 21.95
C ILE A 457 12.12 -8.05 23.39
N GLN A 458 12.53 -6.96 24.06
CA GLN A 458 12.03 -6.63 25.40
C GLN A 458 10.52 -6.35 25.39
N LEU A 459 10.01 -5.68 24.35
CA LEU A 459 8.60 -5.36 24.20
C LEU A 459 7.74 -6.63 24.17
N LEU A 460 8.19 -7.69 23.51
CA LEU A 460 7.46 -8.96 23.40
C LEU A 460 7.14 -9.60 24.75
N ASP A 461 7.97 -9.38 25.77
CA ASP A 461 7.82 -9.97 27.09
C ASP A 461 7.18 -9.00 28.11
N GLN A 462 6.82 -7.78 27.69
CA GLN A 462 6.11 -6.85 28.56
C GLN A 462 4.69 -7.33 28.83
N LYS A 463 4.28 -7.29 30.11
CA LYS A 463 2.96 -7.74 30.57
C LYS A 463 1.80 -7.12 29.77
N LYS A 464 1.85 -5.80 29.54
CA LYS A 464 0.81 -5.07 28.78
C LYS A 464 0.70 -5.57 27.33
N VAL A 465 1.84 -5.86 26.70
CA VAL A 465 1.91 -6.37 25.32
C VAL A 465 1.38 -7.79 25.25
N LEU A 466 1.76 -8.65 26.20
CA LEU A 466 1.23 -10.02 26.31
C LEU A 466 -0.30 -10.03 26.50
N GLU A 467 -0.83 -9.15 27.36
CA GLU A 467 -2.27 -9.00 27.56
C GLU A 467 -2.99 -8.55 26.28
N GLN A 468 -2.42 -7.57 25.56
CA GLN A 468 -3.00 -7.07 24.32
C GLN A 468 -2.94 -8.10 23.19
N LEU A 469 -1.82 -8.80 23.02
CA LEU A 469 -1.69 -9.90 22.06
C LEU A 469 -2.74 -10.97 22.34
N LYS A 470 -2.94 -11.32 23.62
CA LYS A 470 -3.98 -12.29 24.02
C LYS A 470 -5.38 -11.81 23.67
N GLN A 471 -5.70 -10.54 23.87
CA GLN A 471 -6.98 -9.95 23.45
C GLN A 471 -7.19 -10.02 21.92
N MET A 472 -6.11 -9.95 21.15
CA MET A 472 -6.12 -10.13 19.68
C MET A 472 -6.14 -11.60 19.24
N GLY A 473 -6.27 -12.55 20.18
CA GLY A 473 -6.24 -13.99 19.89
C GLY A 473 -4.83 -14.53 19.58
N LEU A 474 -3.78 -13.79 19.93
CA LEU A 474 -2.38 -14.16 19.74
C LEU A 474 -1.77 -14.60 21.07
N ILE A 475 -1.14 -15.77 21.10
CA ILE A 475 -0.65 -16.40 22.32
C ILE A 475 0.87 -16.41 22.31
N ARG A 476 1.48 -15.72 23.27
CA ARG A 476 2.91 -15.83 23.55
C ARG A 476 3.11 -16.34 24.97
N GLU A 477 3.96 -17.34 25.12
CA GLU A 477 4.47 -17.73 26.43
C GLU A 477 5.72 -16.90 26.73
N PRO A 478 5.83 -16.26 27.91
CA PRO A 478 7.01 -15.50 28.26
C PRO A 478 8.23 -16.42 28.28
N VAL A 479 9.29 -16.01 27.61
CA VAL A 479 10.56 -16.73 27.66
C VAL A 479 11.10 -16.57 29.08
N LYS A 480 11.22 -17.67 29.83
CA LYS A 480 11.89 -17.64 31.14
C LYS A 480 13.34 -17.23 30.90
N VAL A 481 13.69 -16.00 31.24
CA VAL A 481 15.09 -15.59 31.35
C VAL A 481 15.70 -16.47 32.46
N PRO A 482 16.76 -17.25 32.20
CA PRO A 482 17.47 -17.94 33.27
C PRO A 482 17.95 -16.87 34.25
N ALA A 483 17.57 -17.05 35.53
CA ALA A 483 17.91 -16.14 36.62
C ALA A 483 19.42 -16.04 36.87
#